data_AF-A0A553DSX2-F1
#
_entry.id   AF-A0A553DSX2-F1
#
_cell.length_a   1.000
_cell.length_b   1.000
_cell.length_c   1.000
_cell.angle_alpha   90.00
_cell.angle_beta   90.00
_cell.angle_gamma   90.00
#
_symmetry.space_group_name_H-M   'P 1'
#
loop_
_entity.id
_entity.type
_entity.pdbx_description
1 polymer ?
#
loop_
_entity_poly.entity_id
_entity_poly.type
_entity_poly.pdbx_seq_one_letter_code
_entity_poly.pdbx_strand_id
1 'polypeptide(L)'
;MKNNILKATILSLLILSMISCHEIINGKSEKDFKLSRKNVEKELNVKEKINLEKAFRVILLESMRLKWDEPKKYRDQSFDDISLKLVDGLSYSSIYDLAENILQNDNKKEIEKISDEIKILENKKNKILNIEKKLNLFKIESLEFNETEWFGEMSPQLEIEYKYIGKTDLKSPFEISLELIEMKTKNAISLEGRGYENEEYVLKNGESLYLTIDLEKAKERSPDIWNNLRYPIKNPILSNYNLELKIYVSNLYINGEKIIKPKITTKEIDLEIAEQNKELKQILNSKGTLDELELTNK
;
A
#
# COMPACT_ATOMS: atom_id res chain seq x y z
N MET A 1 -27.79 71.54 23.89
CA MET A 1 -26.72 70.59 23.47
C MET A 1 -26.31 69.57 24.53
N LYS A 2 -26.26 69.89 25.84
CA LYS A 2 -25.87 68.92 26.89
C LYS A 2 -26.74 67.64 26.98
N ASN A 3 -28.05 67.73 26.75
CA ASN A 3 -28.95 66.56 26.83
C ASN A 3 -28.85 65.58 25.65
N ASN A 4 -28.38 66.02 24.48
CA ASN A 4 -28.24 65.13 23.31
C ASN A 4 -26.92 64.36 23.34
N ILE A 5 -25.88 64.96 23.92
CA ILE A 5 -24.60 64.27 24.15
C ILE A 5 -24.79 63.17 25.20
N LEU A 6 -25.45 63.46 26.34
CA LEU A 6 -25.71 62.47 27.39
C LEU A 6 -26.53 61.27 26.90
N LYS A 7 -27.54 61.50 26.04
CA LYS A 7 -28.34 60.42 25.43
C LYS A 7 -27.53 59.59 24.43
N ALA A 8 -26.62 60.20 23.67
CA ALA A 8 -25.74 59.48 22.74
C ALA A 8 -24.69 58.64 23.48
N THR A 9 -24.15 59.11 24.62
CA THR A 9 -23.19 58.33 25.42
C THR A 9 -23.83 57.14 26.13
N ILE A 10 -25.07 57.27 26.61
CA ILE A 10 -25.81 56.17 27.26
C ILE A 10 -26.23 55.10 26.24
N LEU A 11 -26.61 55.49 25.02
CA LEU A 11 -26.96 54.55 23.96
C LEU A 11 -25.72 53.79 23.43
N SER A 12 -24.56 54.46 23.36
CA SER A 12 -23.26 53.84 23.07
C SER A 12 -22.84 52.83 24.15
N LEU A 13 -23.09 53.12 25.44
CA LEU A 13 -22.79 52.19 26.54
C LEU A 13 -23.72 50.96 26.54
N LEU A 14 -24.99 51.13 26.14
CA LEU A 14 -25.99 50.07 26.04
C LEU A 14 -25.73 49.10 24.87
N ILE A 15 -25.14 49.60 23.77
CA ILE A 15 -24.73 48.75 22.63
C ILE A 15 -23.46 47.97 22.97
N LEU A 16 -22.54 48.52 23.77
CA LEU A 16 -21.37 47.77 24.29
C LEU A 16 -21.75 46.69 25.33
N SER A 17 -22.86 46.86 26.07
CA SER A 17 -23.36 45.83 27.00
C SER A 17 -24.16 44.70 26.34
N MET A 18 -24.41 44.80 25.02
CA MET A 18 -25.07 43.76 24.22
C MET A 18 -24.06 42.96 23.38
N ILE A 19 -22.76 43.08 23.68
CA ILE A 19 -21.82 42.00 23.34
C ILE A 19 -22.26 40.83 24.24
N SER A 20 -23.14 39.99 23.70
CA SER A 20 -23.53 38.73 24.31
C SER A 20 -22.26 38.00 24.76
N CYS A 21 -22.00 38.03 26.07
CA CYS A 21 -21.12 37.07 26.71
C CYS A 21 -21.76 35.70 26.48
N HIS A 22 -21.46 35.08 25.33
CA HIS A 22 -21.74 33.67 25.15
C HIS A 22 -20.95 32.95 26.25
N GLU A 23 -21.60 31.98 26.90
CA GLU A 23 -20.90 31.12 27.84
C GLU A 23 -19.71 30.48 27.12
N ILE A 24 -18.53 30.53 27.77
CA ILE A 24 -17.28 29.99 27.24
C ILE A 24 -16.82 28.84 28.11
N ILE A 25 -16.09 27.90 27.52
CA ILE A 25 -15.42 26.84 28.25
C ILE A 25 -14.20 27.42 28.99
N ASN A 26 -14.03 27.02 30.25
CA ASN A 26 -12.85 27.34 31.06
C ASN A 26 -12.02 26.07 31.23
N GLY A 27 -10.91 25.97 30.50
CA GLY A 27 -10.00 24.84 30.48
C GLY A 27 -8.84 24.92 31.48
N LYS A 28 -8.85 25.90 32.41
CA LYS A 28 -7.73 26.07 33.37
C LYS A 28 -7.60 24.93 34.38
N SER A 29 -8.70 24.23 34.66
CA SER A 29 -8.72 23.03 35.49
C SER A 29 -9.91 22.15 35.13
N GLU A 30 -9.85 20.86 35.45
CA GLU A 30 -10.95 19.94 35.23
C GLU A 30 -12.26 20.39 35.93
N LYS A 31 -12.13 20.99 37.12
CA LYS A 31 -13.27 21.50 37.88
C LYS A 31 -13.92 22.68 37.18
N ASP A 32 -13.12 23.63 36.71
CA ASP A 32 -13.61 24.82 36.00
C ASP A 32 -14.22 24.43 34.64
N PHE A 33 -13.65 23.43 33.98
CA PHE A 33 -14.17 22.87 32.74
C PHE A 33 -15.55 22.25 32.95
N LYS A 34 -15.70 21.38 33.95
CA LYS A 34 -16.99 20.75 34.27
C LYS A 34 -18.07 21.78 34.58
N LEU A 35 -17.73 22.84 35.32
CA LEU A 35 -18.67 23.90 35.66
C LEU A 35 -19.07 24.74 34.44
N SER A 36 -18.09 25.21 33.67
CA SER A 36 -18.33 26.04 32.48
C SER A 36 -19.04 25.26 31.37
N ARG A 37 -18.66 24.00 31.12
CA ARG A 37 -19.38 23.11 30.20
C ARG A 37 -20.86 22.99 30.56
N LYS A 38 -21.19 22.81 31.83
CA LYS A 38 -22.58 22.73 32.29
C LYS A 38 -23.34 24.03 32.03
N ASN A 39 -22.68 25.19 32.07
CA ASN A 39 -23.32 26.47 31.74
C ASN A 39 -23.56 26.61 30.24
N VAL A 40 -22.54 26.33 29.42
CA VAL A 40 -22.67 26.28 27.95
C VAL A 40 -23.82 25.35 27.54
N GLU A 41 -23.87 24.13 28.08
CA GLU A 41 -24.92 23.15 27.76
C GLU A 41 -26.34 23.61 28.12
N LYS A 42 -26.54 24.57 29.05
CA LYS A 42 -27.89 25.08 29.34
C LYS A 42 -28.47 25.88 28.17
N GLU A 43 -27.62 26.50 27.36
CA GLU A 43 -28.00 27.32 26.22
C GLU A 43 -28.20 26.50 24.95
N LEU A 44 -27.78 25.23 24.95
CA LEU A 44 -27.79 24.35 23.78
C LEU A 44 -29.04 23.45 23.71
N ASN A 45 -29.53 23.27 22.49
CA ASN A 45 -30.55 22.26 22.19
C ASN A 45 -29.96 20.84 22.16
N VAL A 46 -30.82 19.83 22.01
CA VAL A 46 -30.40 18.41 22.04
C VAL A 46 -29.38 18.08 20.96
N LYS A 47 -29.56 18.59 19.74
CA LYS A 47 -28.63 18.35 18.62
C LYS A 47 -27.28 19.02 18.89
N GLU A 48 -27.29 20.25 19.38
CA GLU A 48 -26.08 21.01 19.70
C GLU A 48 -25.27 20.35 20.83
N LYS A 49 -25.94 19.80 21.84
CA LYS A 49 -25.29 19.02 22.91
C LYS A 49 -24.58 17.77 22.38
N ILE A 50 -25.23 17.05 21.47
CA ILE A 50 -24.63 15.89 20.80
C ILE A 50 -23.40 16.33 19.99
N ASN A 51 -23.51 17.42 19.24
CA ASN A 51 -22.39 17.95 18.45
C ASN A 51 -21.24 18.47 19.33
N LEU A 52 -21.54 19.07 20.48
CA LEU A 52 -20.53 19.47 21.46
C LEU A 52 -19.77 18.25 22.02
N GLU A 53 -20.48 17.17 22.35
CA GLU A 53 -19.86 15.93 22.81
C GLU A 53 -18.96 15.31 21.73
N LYS A 54 -19.43 15.26 20.47
CA LYS A 54 -18.61 14.81 19.34
C LYS A 54 -17.36 15.68 19.17
N ALA A 55 -17.51 17.01 19.25
CA ALA A 55 -16.41 17.95 19.12
C ALA A 55 -15.34 17.72 20.19
N PHE A 56 -15.72 17.51 21.46
CA PHE A 56 -14.76 17.19 22.51
C PHE A 56 -14.03 15.87 22.26
N ARG A 57 -14.69 14.84 21.71
CA ARG A 57 -14.02 13.58 21.34
C ARG A 57 -12.99 13.77 20.22
N VAL A 58 -13.33 14.57 19.20
CA VAL A 58 -12.38 14.95 18.14
C VAL A 58 -11.17 15.68 18.73
N ILE A 59 -11.40 16.63 19.62
CA ILE A 59 -10.32 17.40 20.27
C ILE A 59 -9.45 16.50 21.14
N LEU A 60 -10.03 15.51 21.83
CA LEU A 60 -9.25 14.52 22.59
C LEU A 60 -8.36 13.67 21.68
N LEU A 61 -8.88 13.22 20.53
CA LEU A 61 -8.08 12.49 19.55
C LEU A 61 -6.93 13.35 18.99
N GLU A 62 -7.20 14.63 18.73
CA GLU A 62 -6.16 15.58 18.32
C GLU A 62 -5.10 15.78 19.41
N SER A 63 -5.50 15.85 20.69
CA SER A 63 -4.54 15.90 21.81
C SER A 63 -3.64 14.66 21.86
N MET A 64 -4.18 13.47 21.59
CA MET A 64 -3.39 12.24 21.48
C MET A 64 -2.40 12.33 20.32
N ARG A 65 -2.86 12.78 19.14
CA ARG A 65 -2.03 12.96 17.95
C ARG A 65 -0.89 13.96 18.18
N LEU A 66 -1.19 15.15 18.71
CA LEU A 66 -0.19 16.18 19.03
C LEU A 66 0.89 15.66 19.98
N LYS A 67 0.50 14.89 20.99
CA LYS A 67 1.47 14.30 21.93
C LYS A 67 2.32 13.22 21.27
N TRP A 68 1.76 12.44 20.35
CA TRP A 68 2.48 11.40 19.61
C TRP A 68 3.48 11.99 18.61
N ASP A 69 3.06 13.02 17.86
CA ASP A 69 3.85 13.66 16.80
C ASP A 69 4.90 14.64 17.36
N GLU A 70 4.60 15.30 18.48
CA GLU A 70 5.48 16.28 19.14
C GLU A 70 5.81 15.91 20.60
N PRO A 71 6.38 14.71 20.87
CA PRO A 71 6.50 14.17 22.23
C PRO A 71 7.41 15.00 23.14
N LYS A 72 8.32 15.79 22.57
CA LYS A 72 9.18 16.71 23.35
C LYS A 72 8.40 17.92 23.88
N LYS A 73 7.43 18.45 23.13
CA LYS A 73 6.64 19.63 23.49
C LYS A 73 5.57 19.30 24.53
N TYR A 74 5.05 18.07 24.50
CA TYR A 74 3.95 17.60 25.34
C TYR A 74 4.34 16.53 26.37
N ARG A 75 5.65 16.37 26.64
CA ARG A 75 6.22 15.29 27.47
C ARG A 75 5.46 15.07 28.79
N ASP A 76 5.26 16.15 29.54
CA ASP A 76 4.72 16.12 30.90
C ASP A 76 3.22 16.47 30.98
N GLN A 77 2.53 16.57 29.84
CA GLN A 77 1.10 16.92 29.78
C GLN A 77 0.26 15.68 29.51
N SER A 78 -0.81 15.43 30.27
CA SER A 78 -1.78 14.40 29.92
C SER A 78 -2.56 14.77 28.65
N PHE A 79 -3.26 13.82 28.02
CA PHE A 79 -4.15 14.14 26.89
C PHE A 79 -5.26 15.11 27.31
N ASP A 80 -5.72 14.99 28.55
CA ASP A 80 -6.71 15.88 29.15
C ASP A 80 -6.16 17.29 29.34
N ASP A 81 -4.91 17.44 29.81
CA ASP A 81 -4.30 18.77 29.94
C ASP A 81 -4.18 19.48 28.58
N ILE A 82 -3.88 18.71 27.53
CA ILE A 82 -3.77 19.24 26.17
C ILE A 82 -5.17 19.61 25.65
N SER A 83 -6.18 18.74 25.83
CA SER A 83 -7.53 19.00 25.34
C SER A 83 -8.17 20.19 26.04
N LEU A 84 -7.98 20.32 27.36
CA LEU A 84 -8.43 21.47 28.15
C LEU A 84 -7.81 22.78 27.65
N LYS A 85 -6.51 22.78 27.32
CA LYS A 85 -5.84 23.95 26.74
C LYS A 85 -6.35 24.31 25.35
N LEU A 86 -6.71 23.32 24.53
CA LEU A 86 -7.24 23.56 23.19
C LEU A 86 -8.61 24.25 23.22
N VAL A 87 -9.40 24.07 24.29
CA VAL A 87 -10.77 24.60 24.41
C VAL A 87 -10.92 25.79 25.36
N ASP A 88 -9.87 26.15 26.11
CA ASP A 88 -9.93 27.26 27.07
C ASP A 88 -10.30 28.57 26.38
N GLY A 89 -11.35 29.22 26.88
CA GLY A 89 -11.86 30.48 26.36
C GLY A 89 -12.75 30.36 25.12
N LEU A 90 -13.01 29.16 24.60
CA LEU A 90 -13.83 28.97 23.41
C LEU A 90 -15.33 28.87 23.74
N SER A 91 -16.16 29.48 22.89
CA SER A 91 -17.62 29.26 22.89
C SER A 91 -17.99 27.93 22.23
N TYR A 92 -19.26 27.52 22.33
CA TYR A 92 -19.77 26.35 21.60
C TYR A 92 -19.46 26.40 20.10
N SER A 93 -19.75 27.52 19.43
CA SER A 93 -19.52 27.65 17.98
C SER A 93 -18.04 27.53 17.63
N SER A 94 -17.16 28.15 18.42
CA SER A 94 -15.71 28.04 18.20
C SER A 94 -15.17 26.63 18.44
N ILE A 95 -15.74 25.88 19.40
CA ILE A 95 -15.38 24.47 19.63
C ILE A 95 -15.86 23.59 18.48
N TYR A 96 -17.07 23.85 18.00
CA TYR A 96 -17.61 23.17 16.82
C TYR A 96 -16.72 23.40 15.60
N ASP A 97 -16.42 24.66 15.28
CA ASP A 97 -15.55 25.03 14.16
C ASP A 97 -14.14 24.45 14.30
N LEU A 98 -13.58 24.44 15.51
CA LEU A 98 -12.28 23.82 15.77
C LEU A 98 -12.30 22.33 15.44
N ALA A 99 -13.32 21.60 15.88
CA ALA A 99 -13.43 20.17 15.62
C ALA A 99 -13.68 19.85 14.13
N GLU A 100 -14.52 20.63 13.44
CA GLU A 100 -14.69 20.52 11.99
C GLU A 100 -13.37 20.73 11.25
N ASN A 101 -12.60 21.77 11.63
CA ASN A 101 -11.30 22.04 11.03
C ASN A 101 -10.29 20.91 11.28
N ILE A 102 -10.30 20.32 12.48
CA ILE A 102 -9.44 19.17 12.80
C ILE A 102 -9.78 18.00 11.88
N LEU A 103 -11.04 17.62 11.77
CA LEU A 103 -11.48 16.50 10.91
C LEU A 103 -11.10 16.72 9.44
N GLN A 104 -11.34 17.92 8.92
CA GLN A 104 -10.99 18.26 7.54
C GLN A 104 -9.47 18.22 7.30
N ASN A 105 -8.68 18.71 8.26
CA ASN A 105 -7.23 18.68 8.19
C ASN A 105 -6.67 17.26 8.28
N ASP A 106 -7.26 16.41 9.12
CA ASP A 106 -6.87 15.01 9.26
C ASP A 106 -7.19 14.22 7.99
N ASN A 107 -8.37 14.43 7.41
CA ASN A 107 -8.70 13.87 6.08
C ASN A 107 -7.68 14.31 5.02
N LYS A 108 -7.32 15.60 4.99
CA LYS A 108 -6.32 16.11 4.05
C LYS A 108 -4.95 15.42 4.23
N LYS A 109 -4.47 15.31 5.46
CA LYS A 109 -3.19 14.64 5.76
C LYS A 109 -3.22 13.17 5.36
N GLU A 110 -4.32 12.46 5.64
CA GLU A 110 -4.43 11.05 5.29
C GLU A 110 -4.52 10.86 3.77
N ILE A 111 -5.24 11.73 3.06
CA ILE A 111 -5.24 11.77 1.59
C ILE A 111 -3.82 11.97 1.05
N GLU A 112 -3.06 12.93 1.58
CA GLU A 112 -1.68 13.20 1.17
C GLU A 112 -0.78 11.99 1.41
N LYS A 113 -0.86 11.38 2.60
CA LYS A 113 -0.10 10.19 2.98
C LYS A 113 -0.38 9.00 2.06
N ILE A 114 -1.66 8.62 1.89
CA ILE A 114 -2.04 7.50 1.01
C ILE A 114 -1.62 7.79 -0.43
N SER A 115 -1.79 9.02 -0.91
CA SER A 115 -1.37 9.40 -2.26
C SER A 115 0.14 9.25 -2.47
N ASP A 116 0.95 9.60 -1.46
CA ASP A 116 2.40 9.44 -1.53
C ASP A 116 2.83 7.98 -1.42
N GLU A 117 2.15 7.17 -0.60
CA GLU A 117 2.35 5.72 -0.54
C GLU A 117 2.06 5.06 -1.89
N ILE A 118 0.96 5.43 -2.56
CA ILE A 118 0.64 4.96 -3.92
C ILE A 118 1.77 5.33 -4.90
N LYS A 119 2.27 6.57 -4.89
CA LYS A 119 3.39 6.97 -5.77
C LYS A 119 4.66 6.15 -5.50
N ILE A 120 4.96 5.84 -4.24
CA ILE A 120 6.09 4.98 -3.87
C ILE A 120 5.92 3.58 -4.45
N LEU A 121 4.72 3.01 -4.32
CA LEU A 121 4.37 1.70 -4.87
C LEU A 121 4.46 1.68 -6.41
N GLU A 122 3.95 2.70 -7.09
CA GLU A 122 4.06 2.84 -8.54
C GLU A 122 5.52 2.92 -9.00
N ASN A 123 6.35 3.69 -8.29
CA ASN A 123 7.79 3.76 -8.56
C ASN A 123 8.47 2.40 -8.35
N LYS A 124 8.10 1.67 -7.30
CA LYS A 124 8.59 0.31 -7.05
C LYS A 124 8.17 -0.65 -8.16
N LYS A 125 6.90 -0.60 -8.60
CA LYS A 125 6.40 -1.38 -9.74
C LYS A 125 7.19 -1.11 -11.01
N ASN A 126 7.42 0.17 -11.34
CA ASN A 126 8.19 0.56 -12.52
C ASN A 126 9.65 0.07 -12.45
N LYS A 127 10.28 0.11 -11.28
CA LYS A 127 11.62 -0.47 -11.07
C LYS A 127 11.63 -1.98 -11.33
N ILE A 128 10.64 -2.72 -10.83
CA ILE A 128 10.52 -4.17 -11.06
C ILE A 128 10.34 -4.46 -12.54
N LEU A 129 9.41 -3.78 -13.22
CA LEU A 129 9.19 -3.95 -14.66
C LEU A 129 10.46 -3.67 -15.48
N ASN A 130 11.24 -2.66 -15.08
CA ASN A 130 12.51 -2.35 -15.74
C ASN A 130 13.56 -3.44 -15.49
N ILE A 131 13.63 -4.01 -14.29
CA ILE A 131 14.51 -5.14 -14.00
C ILE A 131 14.07 -6.37 -14.80
N GLU A 132 12.79 -6.71 -14.81
CA GLU A 132 12.25 -7.85 -15.58
C GLU A 132 12.55 -7.71 -17.07
N LYS A 133 12.43 -6.52 -17.65
CA LYS A 133 12.84 -6.26 -19.04
C LYS A 133 14.34 -6.49 -19.27
N LYS A 134 15.19 -6.11 -18.32
CA LYS A 134 16.64 -6.35 -18.39
C LYS A 134 17.02 -7.82 -18.25
N LEU A 135 16.21 -8.60 -17.54
CA LEU A 135 16.43 -10.02 -17.28
C LEU A 135 15.76 -10.95 -18.31
N ASN A 136 14.79 -10.43 -19.08
CA ASN A 136 14.13 -11.14 -20.17
C ASN A 136 15.02 -11.15 -21.44
N LEU A 137 16.07 -11.96 -21.39
CA LEU A 137 17.11 -12.02 -22.42
C LEU A 137 17.09 -13.33 -23.22
N PHE A 138 16.07 -14.17 -23.04
CA PHE A 138 15.98 -15.47 -23.69
C PHE A 138 14.63 -15.67 -24.36
N LYS A 139 14.66 -16.38 -25.48
CA LYS A 139 13.46 -16.81 -26.20
C LYS A 139 13.55 -18.30 -26.45
N ILE A 140 12.46 -19.02 -26.22
CA ILE A 140 12.35 -20.44 -26.58
C ILE A 140 12.37 -20.56 -28.11
N GLU A 141 13.28 -21.36 -28.65
CA GLU A 141 13.35 -21.66 -30.09
C GLU A 141 12.64 -22.97 -30.42
N SER A 142 12.85 -24.02 -29.62
CA SER A 142 12.20 -25.30 -29.80
C SER A 142 11.95 -26.00 -28.46
N LEU A 143 10.92 -26.84 -28.45
CA LEU A 143 10.57 -27.72 -27.34
C LEU A 143 10.36 -29.12 -27.92
N GLU A 144 10.81 -30.15 -27.21
CA GLU A 144 10.56 -31.54 -27.61
C GLU A 144 10.26 -32.37 -26.37
N PHE A 145 9.15 -33.09 -26.37
CA PHE A 145 8.96 -34.17 -25.41
C PHE A 145 9.62 -35.42 -25.96
N ASN A 146 10.56 -35.95 -25.19
CA ASN A 146 11.24 -37.19 -25.46
C ASN A 146 11.03 -38.17 -24.30
N GLU A 147 11.44 -39.40 -24.52
CA GLU A 147 11.41 -40.44 -23.51
C GLU A 147 12.82 -41.03 -23.42
N THR A 148 13.34 -41.08 -22.20
CA THR A 148 14.68 -41.60 -21.93
C THR A 148 14.58 -42.78 -20.99
N GLU A 149 15.30 -43.85 -21.30
CA GLU A 149 15.41 -45.00 -20.40
C GLU A 149 16.27 -44.63 -19.19
N TRP A 150 15.71 -44.78 -17.99
CA TRP A 150 16.37 -44.53 -16.72
C TRP A 150 16.12 -45.71 -15.77
N PHE A 151 17.16 -46.47 -15.44
CA PHE A 151 17.07 -47.71 -14.65
C PHE A 151 16.03 -48.75 -15.16
N GLY A 152 15.86 -48.87 -16.48
CA GLY A 152 14.92 -49.83 -17.09
C GLY A 152 13.47 -49.38 -17.11
N GLU A 153 13.18 -48.16 -16.65
CA GLU A 153 11.90 -47.49 -16.81
C GLU A 153 12.03 -46.34 -17.81
N MET A 154 11.01 -46.19 -18.66
CA MET A 154 10.95 -45.07 -19.60
C MET A 154 10.37 -43.84 -18.89
N SER A 155 11.13 -42.74 -18.87
CA SER A 155 10.74 -41.50 -18.21
C SER A 155 10.65 -40.35 -19.22
N PRO A 156 9.56 -39.56 -19.19
CA PRO A 156 9.38 -38.43 -20.10
C PRO A 156 10.30 -37.27 -19.73
N GLN A 157 10.82 -36.60 -20.75
CA GLN A 157 11.69 -35.44 -20.62
C GLN A 157 11.23 -34.31 -21.54
N LEU A 158 11.38 -33.07 -21.08
CA LEU A 158 11.23 -31.87 -21.89
C LEU A 158 12.63 -31.37 -22.27
N GLU A 159 12.98 -31.50 -23.54
CA GLU A 159 14.14 -30.85 -24.12
C GLU A 159 13.77 -29.43 -24.56
N ILE A 160 14.63 -28.49 -24.21
CA ILE A 160 14.40 -27.06 -24.40
C ILE A 160 15.63 -26.47 -25.08
N GLU A 161 15.41 -25.92 -26.26
CA GLU A 161 16.34 -25.02 -26.90
C GLU A 161 15.88 -23.58 -26.70
N TYR A 162 16.76 -22.75 -26.20
CA TYR A 162 16.48 -21.34 -25.98
C TYR A 162 17.66 -20.48 -26.42
N LYS A 163 17.33 -19.32 -26.99
CA LYS A 163 18.27 -18.44 -27.66
C LYS A 163 18.44 -17.15 -26.91
N TYR A 164 19.69 -16.72 -26.78
CA TYR A 164 20.01 -15.43 -26.22
C TYR A 164 19.63 -14.32 -27.21
N ILE A 165 18.76 -13.40 -26.77
CA ILE A 165 18.24 -12.29 -27.60
C ILE A 165 18.72 -10.91 -27.12
N GLY A 166 19.65 -10.86 -26.15
CA GLY A 166 20.18 -9.60 -25.64
C GLY A 166 21.05 -8.88 -26.67
N LYS A 167 20.99 -7.55 -26.71
CA LYS A 167 21.65 -6.72 -27.74
C LYS A 167 23.18 -6.67 -27.64
N THR A 168 23.73 -7.10 -26.52
CA THR A 168 25.16 -7.07 -26.20
C THR A 168 25.55 -8.43 -25.66
N ASP A 169 26.81 -8.83 -25.80
CA ASP A 169 27.27 -10.09 -25.23
C ASP A 169 27.01 -10.16 -23.72
N LEU A 170 26.48 -11.30 -23.27
CA LEU A 170 26.28 -11.59 -21.85
C LEU A 170 27.54 -12.25 -21.30
N LYS A 171 28.27 -11.51 -20.47
CA LYS A 171 29.51 -11.97 -19.86
C LYS A 171 29.25 -12.51 -18.46
N SER A 172 29.95 -13.56 -18.09
CA SER A 172 29.97 -14.05 -16.71
C SER A 172 30.35 -12.95 -15.71
N PRO A 173 29.85 -13.02 -14.46
CA PRO A 173 28.94 -14.04 -13.95
C PRO A 173 27.46 -13.73 -14.21
N PHE A 174 26.69 -14.78 -14.56
CA PHE A 174 25.24 -14.72 -14.65
C PHE A 174 24.62 -16.09 -14.37
N GLU A 175 23.32 -16.12 -14.08
CA GLU A 175 22.57 -17.35 -13.84
C GLU A 175 21.27 -17.33 -14.63
N ILE A 176 21.02 -18.41 -15.36
CA ILE A 176 19.78 -18.64 -16.09
C ILE A 176 18.92 -19.56 -15.22
N SER A 177 17.69 -19.14 -14.95
CA SER A 177 16.72 -19.97 -14.26
C SER A 177 15.56 -20.31 -15.18
N LEU A 178 15.07 -21.52 -14.99
CA LEU A 178 14.01 -22.09 -15.78
C LEU A 178 13.01 -22.77 -14.83
N GLU A 179 11.76 -22.38 -14.98
CA GLU A 179 10.68 -22.79 -14.10
C GLU A 179 9.58 -23.43 -14.94
N LEU A 180 9.33 -24.72 -14.71
CA LEU A 180 8.20 -25.43 -15.28
C LEU A 180 7.12 -25.52 -14.22
N ILE A 181 5.96 -24.91 -14.47
CA ILE A 181 4.86 -24.87 -13.51
C ILE A 181 3.61 -25.55 -14.07
N GLU A 182 2.82 -26.10 -13.16
CA GLU A 182 1.49 -26.60 -13.46
C GLU A 182 0.52 -25.42 -13.59
N MET A 183 -0.21 -25.32 -14.70
CA MET A 183 -1.07 -24.16 -14.96
C MET A 183 -2.24 -24.05 -13.98
N LYS A 184 -2.88 -25.18 -13.64
CA LYS A 184 -4.06 -25.23 -12.77
C LYS A 184 -3.74 -24.86 -11.32
N THR A 185 -2.69 -25.45 -10.76
CA THR A 185 -2.34 -25.28 -9.33
C THR A 185 -1.31 -24.18 -9.09
N LYS A 186 -0.58 -23.77 -10.14
CA LYS A 186 0.59 -22.90 -10.07
C LYS A 186 1.74 -23.47 -9.23
N ASN A 187 1.72 -24.76 -8.93
CA ASN A 187 2.83 -25.44 -8.28
C ASN A 187 3.98 -25.70 -9.26
N ALA A 188 5.21 -25.56 -8.78
CA ALA A 188 6.38 -25.95 -9.56
C ALA A 188 6.38 -27.48 -9.83
N ILE A 189 6.73 -27.84 -11.06
CA ILE A 189 7.09 -29.18 -11.50
C ILE A 189 8.60 -29.34 -11.40
N SER A 190 9.34 -28.41 -12.02
CA SER A 190 10.78 -28.27 -11.83
C SER A 190 11.22 -26.81 -11.77
N LEU A 191 12.32 -26.58 -11.07
CA LEU A 191 13.05 -25.32 -11.00
C LEU A 191 14.53 -25.65 -11.22
N GLU A 192 15.01 -25.33 -12.42
CA GLU A 192 16.40 -25.57 -12.82
C GLU A 192 17.16 -24.24 -12.88
N GLY A 193 18.42 -24.25 -12.47
CA GLY A 193 19.31 -23.10 -12.51
C GLY A 193 20.66 -23.49 -13.10
N ARG A 194 21.17 -22.70 -14.06
CA ARG A 194 22.53 -22.83 -14.58
C ARG A 194 23.31 -21.55 -14.32
N GLY A 195 24.24 -21.62 -13.37
CA GLY A 195 25.17 -20.54 -13.05
C GLY A 195 26.44 -20.61 -13.88
N TYR A 196 26.94 -19.45 -14.31
CA TYR A 196 28.18 -19.27 -15.06
C TYR A 196 29.12 -18.37 -14.25
N GLU A 197 29.65 -18.85 -13.12
CA GLU A 197 30.32 -18.01 -12.13
C GLU A 197 31.83 -17.79 -12.34
N ASN A 198 32.55 -18.79 -12.89
CA ASN A 198 34.02 -18.85 -12.83
C ASN A 198 34.72 -19.00 -14.18
N GLU A 199 33.97 -19.04 -15.28
CA GLU A 199 34.54 -19.17 -16.63
C GLU A 199 34.50 -17.80 -17.30
N GLU A 200 35.48 -17.44 -18.15
CA GLU A 200 35.39 -16.29 -19.08
C GLU A 200 34.33 -16.54 -20.17
N TYR A 201 33.18 -17.07 -19.77
CA TYR A 201 32.08 -17.42 -20.64
C TYR A 201 31.39 -16.16 -21.13
N VAL A 202 31.27 -16.07 -22.44
CA VAL A 202 30.63 -14.96 -23.13
C VAL A 202 29.58 -15.56 -24.06
N LEU A 203 28.31 -15.33 -23.73
CA LEU A 203 27.19 -15.74 -24.55
C LEU A 203 26.86 -14.63 -25.55
N LYS A 204 27.01 -14.92 -26.84
CA LYS A 204 26.80 -13.94 -27.91
C LYS A 204 25.33 -13.89 -28.33
N ASN A 205 24.92 -12.74 -28.89
CA ASN A 205 23.59 -12.61 -29.47
C ASN A 205 23.31 -13.72 -30.48
N GLY A 206 22.20 -14.41 -30.28
CA GLY A 206 21.73 -15.46 -31.17
C GLY A 206 22.29 -16.86 -30.90
N GLU A 207 23.18 -17.03 -29.93
CA GLU A 207 23.60 -18.36 -29.48
C GLU A 207 22.46 -19.09 -28.77
N SER A 208 22.31 -20.38 -29.10
CA SER A 208 21.36 -21.29 -28.47
C SER A 208 22.03 -22.04 -27.31
N LEU A 209 21.25 -22.27 -26.27
CA LEU A 209 21.58 -23.14 -25.15
C LEU A 209 20.52 -24.24 -25.05
N TYR A 210 20.95 -25.37 -24.48
CA TYR A 210 20.12 -26.56 -24.33
C TYR A 210 20.00 -26.96 -22.87
N LEU A 211 18.80 -27.36 -22.48
CA LEU A 211 18.50 -27.92 -21.17
C LEU A 211 17.41 -28.99 -21.29
N THR A 212 17.47 -29.99 -20.42
CA THR A 212 16.49 -31.06 -20.32
C THR A 212 15.87 -31.02 -18.93
N ILE A 213 14.55 -31.13 -18.84
CA ILE A 213 13.81 -31.27 -17.58
C ILE A 213 13.16 -32.65 -17.52
N ASP A 214 13.29 -33.31 -16.38
CA ASP A 214 12.54 -34.51 -16.04
C ASP A 214 11.06 -34.18 -15.78
N LEU A 215 10.16 -34.90 -16.45
CA LEU A 215 8.71 -34.70 -16.36
C LEU A 215 8.00 -35.76 -15.51
N GLU A 216 8.70 -36.61 -14.77
CA GLU A 216 8.08 -37.67 -13.96
C GLU A 216 7.07 -37.09 -12.96
N LYS A 217 7.40 -35.97 -12.30
CA LYS A 217 6.45 -35.25 -11.43
C LYS A 217 5.20 -34.77 -12.17
N ALA A 218 5.30 -34.39 -13.44
CA ALA A 218 4.14 -34.01 -14.24
C ALA A 218 3.28 -35.24 -14.60
N LYS A 219 3.94 -36.37 -14.92
CA LYS A 219 3.31 -37.67 -15.16
C LYS A 219 2.57 -38.19 -13.92
N GLU A 220 3.20 -38.17 -12.75
CA GLU A 220 2.58 -38.54 -11.46
C GLU A 220 1.32 -37.72 -11.15
N ARG A 221 1.36 -36.41 -11.40
CA ARG A 221 0.24 -35.50 -11.10
C ARG A 221 -0.90 -35.57 -12.12
N SER A 222 -0.65 -36.07 -13.33
CA SER A 222 -1.64 -36.09 -14.42
C SER A 222 -1.51 -37.33 -15.31
N PRO A 223 -1.56 -38.56 -14.77
CA PRO A 223 -1.21 -39.78 -15.49
C PRO A 223 -2.06 -40.01 -16.75
N ASP A 224 -3.33 -39.59 -16.75
CA ASP A 224 -4.23 -39.72 -17.90
C ASP A 224 -3.73 -38.97 -19.15
N ILE A 225 -3.01 -37.85 -18.94
CA ILE A 225 -2.40 -37.07 -20.02
C ILE A 225 -1.14 -37.78 -20.53
N TRP A 226 -0.29 -38.26 -19.63
CA TRP A 226 1.07 -38.68 -19.94
C TRP A 226 1.20 -40.14 -20.39
N ASN A 227 0.36 -41.05 -19.87
CA ASN A 227 0.46 -42.49 -20.16
C ASN A 227 0.11 -42.88 -21.60
N ASN A 228 -0.57 -42.02 -22.34
CA ASN A 228 -1.02 -42.29 -23.72
C ASN A 228 -0.23 -41.50 -24.77
N LEU A 229 0.82 -40.78 -24.38
CA LEU A 229 1.64 -40.02 -25.31
C LEU A 229 2.51 -40.93 -26.15
N ARG A 230 2.74 -40.51 -27.40
CA ARG A 230 3.68 -41.17 -28.31
C ARG A 230 4.84 -40.23 -28.54
N TYR A 231 6.01 -40.58 -28.02
CA TYR A 231 7.24 -39.82 -28.16
C TYR A 231 7.95 -40.18 -29.48
N PRO A 232 8.73 -39.25 -30.08
CA PRO A 232 8.93 -37.86 -29.67
C PRO A 232 7.75 -36.96 -30.07
N ILE A 233 7.49 -35.90 -29.29
CA ILE A 233 6.51 -34.84 -29.63
C ILE A 233 7.26 -33.53 -29.83
N LYS A 234 7.32 -33.05 -31.07
CA LYS A 234 8.01 -31.81 -31.43
C LYS A 234 7.11 -30.58 -31.27
N ASN A 235 7.68 -29.53 -30.71
CA ASN A 235 7.04 -28.24 -30.41
C ASN A 235 5.65 -28.38 -29.76
N PRO A 236 5.54 -29.13 -28.63
CA PRO A 236 4.27 -29.29 -27.96
C PRO A 236 3.71 -27.95 -27.48
N ILE A 237 2.40 -27.78 -27.61
CA ILE A 237 1.69 -26.67 -26.96
C ILE A 237 1.54 -27.04 -25.48
N LEU A 238 2.46 -26.57 -24.63
CA LEU A 238 2.56 -26.96 -23.22
C LEU A 238 1.25 -26.84 -22.43
N SER A 239 0.39 -25.87 -22.76
CA SER A 239 -0.91 -25.68 -22.11
C SER A 239 -1.87 -26.86 -22.28
N ASN A 240 -1.74 -27.64 -23.36
CA ASN A 240 -2.53 -28.86 -23.58
C ASN A 240 -2.16 -29.96 -22.58
N TYR A 241 -1.01 -29.83 -21.93
CA TYR A 241 -0.46 -30.75 -20.94
C TYR A 241 -0.49 -30.16 -19.53
N ASN A 242 -1.26 -29.08 -19.30
CA ASN A 242 -1.33 -28.35 -18.04
C ASN A 242 0.03 -27.79 -17.58
N LEU A 243 0.92 -27.48 -18.52
CA LEU A 243 2.27 -26.95 -18.24
C LEU A 243 2.43 -25.52 -18.76
N GLU A 244 3.22 -24.73 -18.03
CA GLU A 244 3.69 -23.40 -18.43
C GLU A 244 5.20 -23.34 -18.14
N LEU A 245 5.98 -22.94 -19.14
CA LEU A 245 7.43 -22.83 -19.05
C LEU A 245 7.82 -21.35 -18.98
N LYS A 246 8.62 -21.00 -17.99
CA LYS A 246 9.23 -19.67 -17.85
C LYS A 246 10.74 -19.79 -17.88
N ILE A 247 11.38 -18.96 -18.70
CA ILE A 247 12.83 -18.83 -18.75
C ILE A 247 13.21 -17.38 -18.51
N TYR A 248 14.19 -17.15 -17.63
CA TYR A 248 14.66 -15.82 -17.31
C TYR A 248 16.08 -15.86 -16.74
N VAL A 249 16.77 -14.72 -16.81
CA VAL A 249 18.02 -14.54 -16.07
C VAL A 249 17.68 -14.22 -14.62
N SER A 250 18.10 -15.03 -13.66
CA SER A 250 17.82 -14.77 -12.23
C SER A 250 18.76 -13.71 -11.67
N ASN A 251 20.02 -13.69 -12.13
CA ASN A 251 20.94 -12.60 -11.85
C ASN A 251 22.01 -12.42 -12.93
N LEU A 252 22.48 -11.18 -13.12
CA LEU A 252 23.61 -10.83 -13.98
C LEU A 252 24.25 -9.50 -13.56
N TYR A 253 25.44 -9.21 -14.08
CA TYR A 253 26.12 -7.93 -13.84
C TYR A 253 26.00 -7.00 -15.05
N ILE A 254 25.50 -5.78 -14.84
CA ILE A 254 25.50 -4.70 -15.84
C ILE A 254 26.33 -3.54 -15.30
N ASN A 255 27.39 -3.14 -16.00
CA ASN A 255 28.27 -2.03 -15.61
C ASN A 255 28.81 -2.15 -14.17
N GLY A 256 29.10 -3.38 -13.72
CA GLY A 256 29.57 -3.66 -12.36
C GLY A 256 28.47 -3.75 -11.30
N GLU A 257 27.21 -3.43 -11.63
CA GLU A 257 26.07 -3.57 -10.72
C GLU A 257 25.42 -4.95 -10.90
N LYS A 258 25.21 -5.68 -9.79
CA LYS A 258 24.47 -6.95 -9.79
C LYS A 258 22.97 -6.68 -9.86
N ILE A 259 22.34 -7.12 -10.94
CA ILE A 259 20.90 -7.09 -11.11
C ILE A 259 20.35 -8.47 -10.75
N ILE A 260 19.34 -8.50 -9.87
CA ILE A 260 18.71 -9.72 -9.37
C ILE A 260 17.21 -9.63 -9.62
N LYS A 261 16.59 -10.76 -10.00
CA LYS A 261 15.13 -10.85 -10.10
C LYS A 261 14.47 -10.46 -8.77
N PRO A 262 13.53 -9.50 -8.76
CA PRO A 262 12.81 -9.13 -7.56
C PRO A 262 11.98 -10.30 -7.02
N LYS A 263 11.93 -10.46 -5.69
CA LYS A 263 11.11 -11.48 -5.04
C LYS A 263 9.61 -11.14 -5.09
N ILE A 264 9.29 -9.85 -5.02
CA ILE A 264 7.92 -9.34 -5.08
C ILE A 264 7.54 -9.18 -6.55
N THR A 265 6.33 -9.61 -6.90
CA THR A 265 5.75 -9.48 -8.23
C THR A 265 5.01 -8.15 -8.40
N THR A 266 4.84 -7.72 -9.65
CA THR A 266 4.02 -6.54 -9.97
C THR A 266 2.56 -6.73 -9.57
N LYS A 267 2.05 -7.97 -9.60
CA LYS A 267 0.69 -8.31 -9.18
C LYS A 267 0.44 -8.05 -7.69
N GLU A 268 1.41 -8.38 -6.83
CA GLU A 268 1.30 -8.09 -5.40
C GLU A 268 1.25 -6.58 -5.13
N ILE A 269 2.08 -5.80 -5.85
CA ILE A 269 2.04 -4.34 -5.75
C ILE A 269 0.71 -3.78 -6.27
N ASP A 270 0.16 -4.35 -7.34
CA ASP A 270 -1.13 -3.91 -7.87
C ASP A 270 -2.29 -4.15 -6.90
N LEU A 271 -2.23 -5.23 -6.11
CA LEU A 271 -3.21 -5.48 -5.04
C LEU A 271 -3.11 -4.42 -3.95
N GLU A 272 -1.89 -4.10 -3.51
CA GLU A 272 -1.63 -3.08 -2.48
C GLU A 272 -2.08 -1.68 -2.95
N ILE A 273 -1.77 -1.32 -4.21
CA ILE A 273 -2.25 -0.07 -4.83
C ILE A 273 -3.78 -0.05 -4.89
N ALA A 274 -4.43 -1.17 -5.20
CA ALA A 274 -5.89 -1.24 -5.28
C ALA A 274 -6.56 -1.06 -3.91
N GLU A 275 -5.97 -1.62 -2.86
CA GLU A 275 -6.43 -1.44 -1.48
C GLU A 275 -6.30 0.02 -1.03
N GLN A 276 -5.13 0.62 -1.23
CA GLN A 276 -4.88 2.03 -0.95
C GLN A 276 -5.81 2.97 -1.73
N ASN A 277 -6.06 2.69 -3.00
CA ASN A 277 -7.03 3.46 -3.80
C ASN A 277 -8.48 3.32 -3.30
N LYS A 278 -8.83 2.16 -2.73
CA LYS A 278 -10.16 1.95 -2.13
C LYS A 278 -10.30 2.80 -0.88
N GLU A 279 -9.29 2.81 -0.02
CA GLU A 279 -9.27 3.66 1.19
C GLU A 279 -9.30 5.15 0.83
N LEU A 280 -8.47 5.58 -0.13
CA LEU A 280 -8.46 6.96 -0.63
C LEU A 280 -9.85 7.40 -1.13
N LYS A 281 -10.55 6.53 -1.87
CA LYS A 281 -11.92 6.81 -2.33
C LYS A 281 -12.90 6.93 -1.18
N GLN A 282 -12.75 6.15 -0.11
CA GLN A 282 -13.60 6.25 1.07
C GLN A 282 -13.41 7.61 1.76
N ILE A 283 -12.16 8.04 1.94
CA ILE A 283 -11.86 9.34 2.58
C ILE A 283 -12.32 10.51 1.70
N LEU A 284 -12.09 10.45 0.37
CA LEU A 284 -12.55 11.48 -0.57
C LEU A 284 -14.07 11.63 -0.65
N ASN A 285 -14.81 10.56 -0.37
CA ASN A 285 -16.27 10.60 -0.32
C ASN A 285 -16.82 11.03 1.05
N SER A 286 -15.97 11.07 2.09
CA SER A 286 -16.33 11.64 3.39
C SER A 286 -16.22 13.17 3.34
N LYS A 287 -17.13 13.86 4.04
CA LYS A 287 -17.07 15.31 4.18
C LYS A 287 -16.06 15.73 5.25
N GLY A 288 -15.70 14.82 6.15
CA GLY A 288 -14.82 15.13 7.28
C GLY A 288 -15.52 16.04 8.28
N THR A 289 -16.77 15.72 8.62
CA THR A 289 -17.62 16.58 9.46
C THR A 289 -18.15 15.87 10.69
N LEU A 290 -18.52 16.61 11.73
CA LEU A 290 -19.07 16.03 12.97
C LEU A 290 -20.39 15.29 12.71
N ASP A 291 -21.15 15.69 11.70
CA ASP A 291 -22.42 15.05 11.33
C ASP A 291 -22.23 13.60 10.84
N GLU A 292 -21.04 13.23 10.36
CA GLU A 292 -20.70 11.87 9.91
C GLU A 292 -20.27 10.94 11.06
N LEU A 293 -20.00 11.50 12.24
CA LEU A 293 -19.61 10.72 13.41
C LEU A 293 -20.85 10.19 14.14
N GLU A 294 -20.81 8.93 14.56
CA GLU A 294 -21.80 8.37 15.48
C GLU A 294 -21.22 8.29 16.89
N LEU A 295 -21.97 8.79 17.87
CA LEU A 295 -21.63 8.55 19.28
C LEU A 295 -22.00 7.10 19.59
N THR A 296 -21.01 6.21 19.54
CA THR A 296 -21.16 4.88 20.09
C THR A 296 -21.19 5.01 21.61
N ASN A 297 -22.35 4.79 22.21
CA ASN A 297 -22.47 4.67 23.66
C ASN A 297 -22.04 3.26 24.07
N LYS A 298 -21.13 3.17 25.03
CA LYS A 298 -21.08 2.04 25.95
C LYS A 298 -21.86 2.41 27.20
#